data_AF-A0AAT9LUR8-F1
#
_entry.id   AF-A0AAT9LUR8-F1
#
_cell.length_a   1.000
_cell.length_b   1.000
_cell.length_c   1.000
_cell.angle_alpha   90.00
_cell.angle_beta   90.00
_cell.angle_gamma   90.00
#
_symmetry.space_group_name_H-M   'P 1'
#
loop_
_entity.id
_entity.type
_entity.pdbx_description
1 polymer ?
#
loop_
_entity_poly.entity_id
_entity_poly.type
_entity_poly.pdbx_seq_one_letter_code
_entity_poly.pdbx_strand_id
1 'polypeptide(L)'
;MTGNQLSVDFASVQSLNSFTESSQQDQANASSSFSQRTSDTVSTGLAGTVRNAAASVGQERDGHWRQTQDGNQRLVDNNRRAVAQYSDGQDSAHSAMTRTSYGTGSVINP
;
A
#
# COMPACT_ATOMS: atom_id res chain seq x y z
N MET A 1 -17.90 -21.59 20.29
CA MET A 1 -16.70 -21.01 19.65
C MET A 1 -16.94 -19.53 19.47
N THR A 2 -16.43 -18.69 20.37
CA THR A 2 -16.43 -17.24 20.21
C THR A 2 -15.40 -16.90 19.14
N GLY A 3 -15.87 -16.62 17.92
CA GLY A 3 -14.99 -16.07 16.89
C GLY A 3 -14.41 -14.76 17.38
N ASN A 4 -13.08 -14.61 17.29
CA ASN A 4 -12.42 -13.32 17.50
C ASN A 4 -12.82 -12.39 16.35
N GLN A 5 -13.99 -11.78 16.46
CA GLN A 5 -14.49 -10.78 15.54
C GLN A 5 -13.63 -9.53 15.77
N LEU A 6 -12.51 -9.46 15.05
CA LEU A 6 -11.67 -8.29 14.94
C LEU A 6 -12.53 -7.14 14.42
N SER A 7 -13.01 -6.32 15.34
CA SER A 7 -13.62 -5.03 15.05
C SER A 7 -12.51 -4.09 14.60
N VAL A 8 -12.03 -4.30 13.37
CA VAL A 8 -11.04 -3.42 12.75
C VAL A 8 -11.74 -2.11 12.46
N ASP A 9 -11.39 -1.08 13.21
CA ASP A 9 -11.85 0.28 12.96
C ASP A 9 -11.40 0.72 11.56
N PHE A 10 -12.36 1.13 10.74
CA PHE A 10 -12.13 1.52 9.34
C PHE A 10 -11.19 2.72 9.22
N ALA A 11 -11.28 3.68 10.16
CA ALA A 11 -10.40 4.84 10.18
C ALA A 11 -8.94 4.44 10.47
N SER A 12 -8.73 3.44 11.33
CA SER A 12 -7.41 2.84 11.58
C SER A 12 -6.82 2.17 10.33
N VAL A 13 -7.63 1.48 9.50
CA VAL A 13 -7.15 0.92 8.22
C VAL A 13 -6.78 2.03 7.22
N GLN A 14 -7.61 3.06 7.09
CA GLN A 14 -7.30 4.22 6.23
C GLN A 14 -6.01 4.93 6.66
N SER A 15 -5.81 5.11 7.97
CA SER A 15 -4.61 5.71 8.55
C SER A 15 -3.35 4.89 8.24
N LEU A 16 -3.40 3.57 8.45
CA LEU A 16 -2.30 2.66 8.11
C LEU A 16 -1.98 2.66 6.61
N ASN A 17 -2.99 2.76 5.75
CA ASN A 17 -2.78 2.84 4.31
C ASN A 17 -2.07 4.15 3.92
N SER A 18 -2.54 5.28 4.45
CA SER A 18 -1.95 6.61 4.23
C SER A 18 -0.50 6.70 4.74
N PHE A 19 -0.22 6.13 5.91
CA PHE A 19 1.14 6.02 6.45
C PHE A 19 2.05 5.16 5.54
N THR A 20 1.52 4.04 5.06
CA THR A 20 2.26 3.14 4.15
C THR A 20 2.60 3.85 2.83
N GLU A 21 1.65 4.58 2.25
CA GLU A 21 1.85 5.37 1.03
C GLU A 21 2.91 6.47 1.22
N SER A 22 2.84 7.24 2.32
CA SER A 22 3.84 8.26 2.65
C SER A 22 5.23 7.65 2.81
N SER A 23 5.35 6.55 3.59
CA SER A 23 6.64 5.90 3.83
C SER A 23 7.26 5.34 2.55
N GLN A 24 6.45 4.81 1.63
CA GLN A 24 6.93 4.35 0.32
C GLN A 24 7.44 5.51 -0.54
N GLN A 25 6.75 6.65 -0.55
CA GLN A 25 7.19 7.85 -1.27
C GLN A 25 8.50 8.40 -0.70
N ASP A 26 8.63 8.47 0.63
CA ASP A 26 9.85 8.94 1.30
C ASP A 26 11.04 8.02 1.01
N GLN A 27 10.84 6.71 1.05
CA GLN A 27 11.87 5.72 0.71
C GLN A 27 12.29 5.80 -0.77
N ALA A 28 11.34 5.99 -1.69
CA ALA A 28 11.64 6.17 -3.12
C ALA A 28 12.45 7.46 -3.36
N ASN A 29 12.07 8.56 -2.73
CA ASN A 29 12.79 9.84 -2.78
C ASN A 29 14.22 9.71 -2.23
N ALA A 30 14.39 9.04 -1.09
CA ALA A 30 15.68 8.78 -0.47
C ALA A 30 16.58 7.91 -1.35
N SER A 31 16.03 6.84 -1.94
CA SER A 31 16.75 5.94 -2.85
C SER A 31 17.21 6.65 -4.12
N SER A 32 16.34 7.45 -4.76
CA SER A 32 16.70 8.27 -5.92
C SER A 32 17.83 9.25 -5.59
N SER A 33 17.72 9.94 -4.45
CA SER A 33 18.74 10.89 -3.98
C SER A 33 20.08 10.21 -3.69
N PHE A 34 20.07 9.02 -3.10
CA PHE A 34 21.28 8.23 -2.85
C PHE A 34 21.91 7.73 -4.15
N SER A 35 21.10 7.32 -5.11
CA SER A 35 21.55 6.82 -6.42
C SER A 35 22.23 7.93 -7.22
N GLN A 36 21.66 9.14 -7.22
CA GLN A 36 22.25 10.30 -7.87
C GLN A 36 23.58 10.71 -7.21
N ARG A 37 23.63 10.84 -5.87
CA ARG A 37 24.88 11.11 -5.14
C ARG A 37 25.96 10.03 -5.38
N THR A 38 25.54 8.77 -5.52
CA THR A 38 26.45 7.66 -5.88
C THR A 38 27.02 7.88 -7.28
N SER A 39 26.15 8.13 -8.27
CA SER A 39 26.55 8.39 -9.67
C SER A 39 27.52 9.57 -9.78
N ASP A 40 27.23 10.68 -9.11
CA ASP A 40 28.08 11.87 -9.11
C ASP A 40 29.47 11.56 -8.53
N THR A 41 29.51 10.89 -7.36
CA THR A 41 30.76 10.46 -6.70
C THR A 41 31.57 9.51 -7.57
N VAL A 42 30.92 8.53 -8.19
CA VAL A 42 31.56 7.53 -9.06
C VAL A 42 32.07 8.15 -10.36
N SER A 43 31.36 9.14 -10.92
CA SER A 43 31.77 9.80 -12.16
C SER A 43 32.93 10.78 -12.00
N THR A 44 33.05 11.41 -10.83
CA THR A 44 34.05 12.45 -10.53
C THR A 44 35.26 11.94 -9.76
N GLY A 45 35.07 11.01 -8.81
CA GLY A 45 36.13 10.56 -7.89
C GLY A 45 36.82 9.25 -8.27
N LEU A 46 36.30 8.48 -9.24
CA LEU A 46 36.83 7.15 -9.59
C LEU A 46 37.19 7.05 -11.08
N ALA A 47 38.23 6.27 -11.37
CA ALA A 47 38.72 6.01 -12.73
C ALA A 47 38.88 4.49 -12.99
N GLY A 48 38.83 4.11 -14.28
CA GLY A 48 39.09 2.75 -14.74
C GLY A 48 38.20 1.68 -14.08
N THR A 49 38.81 0.55 -13.73
CA THR A 49 38.11 -0.63 -13.19
C THR A 49 37.30 -0.34 -11.93
N VAL A 50 37.78 0.55 -11.06
CA VAL A 50 37.09 0.89 -9.80
C VAL A 50 35.79 1.66 -10.07
N ARG A 51 35.79 2.55 -11.07
CA ARG A 51 34.58 3.25 -11.53
C ARG A 51 33.55 2.25 -12.08
N ASN A 52 34.00 1.28 -12.89
CA ASN A 52 33.12 0.28 -13.48
C ASN A 52 32.52 -0.65 -12.41
N ALA A 53 33.32 -1.10 -11.44
CA ALA A 53 32.83 -1.90 -10.31
C ALA A 53 31.79 -1.14 -9.47
N ALA A 54 32.07 0.12 -9.12
CA ALA A 54 31.14 0.94 -8.35
C ALA A 54 29.84 1.24 -9.13
N ALA A 55 29.91 1.45 -10.44
CA ALA A 55 28.73 1.59 -11.30
C ALA A 55 27.90 0.30 -11.35
N SER A 56 28.54 -0.87 -11.44
CA SER A 56 27.87 -2.18 -11.43
C SER A 56 27.10 -2.43 -10.12
N VAL A 57 27.74 -2.19 -8.97
CA VAL A 57 27.09 -2.33 -7.65
C VAL A 57 25.95 -1.32 -7.47
N GLY A 58 26.10 -0.10 -8.00
CA GLY A 58 25.03 0.89 -8.05
C GLY A 58 23.82 0.40 -8.86
N GLN A 59 24.04 -0.16 -10.04
CA GLN A 59 22.97 -0.70 -10.90
C GLN A 59 22.27 -1.91 -10.25
N GLU A 60 23.01 -2.79 -9.58
CA GLU A 60 22.46 -3.95 -8.84
C GLU A 60 21.57 -3.50 -7.68
N ARG A 61 22.06 -2.56 -6.85
CA ARG A 61 21.27 -1.91 -5.78
C ARG A 61 19.98 -1.30 -6.34
N ASP A 62 20.07 -0.54 -7.43
CA ASP A 62 18.91 0.13 -8.03
C ASP A 62 17.91 -0.88 -8.61
N GLY A 63 18.38 -2.03 -9.08
CA GLY A 63 17.57 -3.17 -9.48
C GLY A 63 16.79 -3.77 -8.31
N HIS A 64 17.47 -4.08 -7.20
CA HIS A 64 16.83 -4.56 -5.97
C HIS A 64 15.85 -3.55 -5.38
N TRP A 65 16.16 -2.24 -5.47
CA TRP A 65 15.25 -1.20 -5.00
C TRP A 65 13.95 -1.19 -5.80
N ARG A 66 14.00 -1.25 -7.14
CA ARG A 66 12.80 -1.33 -7.99
C ARG A 66 11.95 -2.56 -7.67
N GLN A 67 12.57 -3.73 -7.50
CA GLN A 67 11.84 -4.95 -7.11
C GLN A 67 11.13 -4.80 -5.75
N THR A 68 11.78 -4.14 -4.80
CA THR A 68 11.21 -3.85 -3.47
C THR A 68 10.04 -2.86 -3.58
N GLN A 69 10.19 -1.81 -4.38
CA GLN A 69 9.15 -0.83 -4.67
C GLN A 69 7.92 -1.47 -5.33
N ASP A 70 8.11 -2.33 -6.34
CA ASP A 70 7.03 -3.03 -7.03
C ASP A 70 6.25 -3.95 -6.07
N GLY A 71 6.95 -4.65 -5.16
CA GLY A 71 6.34 -5.47 -4.12
C GLY A 71 5.52 -4.62 -3.13
N ASN A 72 6.09 -3.50 -2.68
CA ASN A 72 5.47 -2.56 -1.76
C ASN A 72 4.22 -1.88 -2.37
N GLN A 73 4.25 -1.51 -3.65
CA GLN A 73 3.09 -0.95 -4.34
C GLN A 73 1.92 -1.94 -4.41
N ARG A 74 2.19 -3.23 -4.64
CA ARG A 74 1.16 -4.28 -4.63
C ARG A 74 0.50 -4.43 -3.26
N LEU A 75 1.23 -4.19 -2.16
CA LEU A 75 0.66 -4.19 -0.81
C LEU A 75 -0.30 -3.00 -0.61
N VAL A 76 0.06 -1.80 -1.07
CA VAL A 76 -0.82 -0.63 -1.07
C VAL A 76 -2.07 -0.88 -1.92
N ASP A 77 -1.92 -1.42 -3.13
CA ASP A 77 -3.06 -1.70 -4.02
C ASP A 77 -4.00 -2.75 -3.41
N ASN A 78 -3.47 -3.78 -2.76
CA ASN A 78 -4.26 -4.77 -2.03
C ASN A 78 -4.97 -4.17 -0.81
N ASN A 79 -4.30 -3.32 -0.03
CA ASN A 79 -4.90 -2.62 1.11
C ASN A 79 -6.02 -1.67 0.65
N ARG A 80 -5.80 -0.89 -0.41
CA ARG A 80 -6.83 -0.02 -1.04
C ARG A 80 -8.06 -0.83 -1.48
N ARG A 81 -7.85 -2.01 -2.09
CA ARG A 81 -8.94 -2.92 -2.46
C ARG A 81 -9.69 -3.47 -1.24
N ALA A 82 -8.98 -3.85 -0.18
CA ALA A 82 -9.60 -4.33 1.06
C ALA A 82 -10.45 -3.24 1.74
N VAL A 83 -9.96 -1.99 1.77
CA VAL A 83 -10.72 -0.82 2.27
C VAL A 83 -11.99 -0.59 1.45
N ALA A 84 -11.90 -0.61 0.12
CA ALA A 84 -13.07 -0.45 -0.76
C ALA A 84 -14.11 -1.56 -0.53
N GLN A 85 -13.69 -2.83 -0.55
CA GLN A 85 -14.57 -3.98 -0.31
C GLN A 85 -15.25 -3.95 1.07
N TYR A 86 -14.56 -3.45 2.09
CA TYR A 86 -15.14 -3.30 3.43
C TYR A 86 -16.21 -2.20 3.47
N SER A 87 -15.97 -1.07 2.80
CA SER A 87 -16.97 0.01 2.65
C SER A 87 -18.21 -0.48 1.89
N ASP A 88 -18.03 -1.08 0.71
CA ASP A 88 -19.12 -1.62 -0.12
C ASP A 88 -19.94 -2.68 0.66
N GLY A 89 -19.25 -3.51 1.46
CA GLY A 89 -19.86 -4.51 2.32
C GLY A 89 -20.69 -3.91 3.46
N GLN A 90 -20.22 -2.83 4.09
CA GLN A 90 -20.98 -2.10 5.11
C GLN A 90 -22.22 -1.42 4.52
N ASP A 91 -22.08 -0.72 3.38
CA ASP A 91 -23.21 -0.06 2.71
C ASP A 91 -24.27 -1.07 2.23
N SER A 92 -23.82 -2.23 1.72
CA SER A 92 -24.69 -3.33 1.32
C SER A 92 -25.43 -3.94 2.53
N ALA A 93 -24.72 -4.18 3.64
CA ALA A 93 -25.33 -4.70 4.87
C ALA A 93 -26.32 -3.71 5.48
N HIS A 94 -25.96 -2.42 5.55
CA HIS A 94 -26.84 -1.37 6.05
C HIS A 94 -28.10 -1.21 5.17
N SER A 95 -27.94 -1.26 3.84
CA SER A 95 -29.04 -1.24 2.89
C SER A 95 -29.96 -2.47 3.02
N ALA A 96 -29.39 -3.67 3.24
CA ALA A 96 -30.16 -4.89 3.44
C ALA A 96 -30.93 -4.89 4.78
N MET A 97 -30.30 -4.43 5.87
CA MET A 97 -30.97 -4.26 7.17
C MET A 97 -32.08 -3.21 7.09
N THR A 98 -31.84 -2.08 6.41
CA THR A 98 -32.83 -1.03 6.17
C THR A 98 -34.01 -1.56 5.35
N ARG A 99 -33.76 -2.29 4.24
CA ARG A 99 -34.83 -2.96 3.47
C ARG A 99 -35.61 -3.98 4.29
N THR A 100 -34.94 -4.72 5.18
CA THR A 100 -35.61 -5.66 6.10
C THR A 100 -36.53 -4.92 7.08
N SER A 101 -36.11 -3.75 7.57
CA SER A 101 -36.91 -2.90 8.46
C SER A 101 -38.18 -2.34 7.78
N TYR A 102 -38.14 -2.07 6.48
CA TYR A 102 -39.34 -1.71 5.69
C TYR A 102 -40.12 -2.94 5.19
N GLY A 103 -39.57 -4.15 5.38
CA GLY A 103 -40.16 -5.42 4.95
C GLY A 103 -41.18 -6.02 5.92
N THR A 104 -41.23 -5.57 7.18
CA THR A 104 -42.34 -5.87 8.11
C THR A 104 -43.58 -5.04 7.79
N GLY A 105 -44.00 -5.09 6.52
CA GLY A 105 -45.31 -4.63 6.09
C GLY A 105 -46.40 -5.50 6.68
N SER A 106 -47.38 -4.84 7.32
CA SER A 106 -48.60 -5.39 7.90
C SER A 106 -49.11 -6.68 7.25
N VAL A 107 -49.28 -7.74 8.05
CA VAL A 107 -49.95 -8.97 7.61
C VAL A 107 -51.46 -8.73 7.56
N ILE A 108 -52.07 -9.05 6.42
CA ILE A 108 -53.46 -8.72 6.00
C ILE A 108 -54.02 -9.97 5.28
N ASN A 109 -55.23 -10.47 5.50
CA ASN A 109 -56.34 -10.06 6.40
C ASN A 109 -56.85 -11.34 7.18
N PRO A 110 -58.08 -11.50 7.74
CA PRO A 110 -59.37 -10.84 7.51
C PRO A 110 -59.85 -9.87 8.59
#